data_AF-A0A6M0RDE0-F1
#
_entry.id   AF-A0A6M0RDE0-F1
#
_cell.length_a   1.000
_cell.length_b   1.000
_cell.length_c   1.000
_cell.angle_alpha   90.00
_cell.angle_beta   90.00
_cell.angle_gamma   90.00
#
_symmetry.space_group_name_H-M   'P 1'
#
loop_
_entity.id
_entity.type
_entity.pdbx_description
1 polymer ?
#
loop_
_entity_poly.entity_id
_entity_poly.type
_entity_poly.pdbx_seq_one_letter_code
_entity_poly.pdbx_strand_id
1 'polypeptide(L)'
;MNTVKYDSRPQVDTGYVDLINAIILRAVQDARLKQLRLNGGNISKDAIREKALNYLKSGEFEYMCECVGLDWAEIRRLTFMEVHNIERN
;
A
#
# COMPACT_ATOMS: atom_id res chain seq x y z
N MET A 1 3.90 8.91 44.11
CA MET A 1 3.07 8.89 42.89
C MET A 1 4.00 9.05 41.70
N ASN A 2 4.24 7.98 40.94
CA ASN A 2 5.10 8.02 39.75
C ASN A 2 4.24 8.42 38.55
N THR A 3 4.39 9.66 38.08
CA THR A 3 3.85 10.12 36.81
C THR A 3 4.72 9.58 35.68
N VAL A 4 4.27 8.50 35.04
CA VAL A 4 4.87 8.03 33.78
C VAL A 4 4.58 9.07 32.72
N LYS A 5 5.60 9.85 32.35
CA LYS A 5 5.55 10.75 31.19
C LYS A 5 5.50 9.91 29.93
N TYR A 6 4.36 9.84 29.26
CA TYR A 6 4.22 9.36 27.88
C TYR A 6 4.79 10.39 26.87
N ASP A 7 5.99 10.90 27.12
CA ASP A 7 6.63 11.95 26.29
C ASP A 7 7.66 11.37 25.30
N SER A 8 7.71 10.05 25.20
CA SER A 8 8.51 9.36 24.19
C SER A 8 7.57 8.94 23.07
N ARG A 9 7.20 9.85 22.17
CA ARG A 9 6.81 9.39 20.83
C ARG A 9 7.96 8.49 20.37
N PRO A 10 7.73 7.21 20.02
CA PRO A 10 8.80 6.38 19.51
C PRO A 10 9.44 7.19 18.37
N GLN A 11 10.75 7.43 18.46
CA GLN A 11 11.48 7.82 17.26
C GLN A 11 11.29 6.65 16.31
N VAL A 12 10.34 6.79 15.40
CA VAL A 12 10.04 5.77 14.41
C VAL A 12 11.31 5.68 13.59
N ASP A 13 12.05 4.59 13.77
CA ASP A 13 13.25 4.32 12.98
C ASP A 13 12.84 4.43 11.51
N THR A 14 13.44 5.40 10.82
CA THR A 14 13.02 5.84 9.49
C THR A 14 13.01 4.69 8.50
N GLY A 15 13.81 3.64 8.75
CA GLY A 15 13.81 2.42 7.96
C GLY A 15 12.46 1.68 7.94
N TYR A 16 11.69 1.68 9.03
CA TYR A 16 10.36 1.05 9.03
C TYR A 16 9.33 1.87 8.27
N VAL A 17 9.41 3.20 8.35
CA VAL A 17 8.55 4.11 7.58
C VAL A 17 8.80 3.91 6.08
N ASP A 18 10.08 3.87 5.68
CA ASP A 18 10.47 3.65 4.29
C ASP A 18 10.03 2.28 3.77
N LEU A 19 10.16 1.23 4.60
CA LEU A 19 9.69 -0.11 4.26
C LEU A 19 8.17 -0.16 4.07
N ILE A 20 7.40 0.41 4.99
CA ILE A 20 5.93 0.45 4.89
C ILE A 20 5.51 1.24 3.64
N ASN A 21 6.13 2.39 3.40
CA ASN A 21 5.90 3.18 2.18
C ASN A 21 6.21 2.38 0.91
N ALA A 22 7.29 1.60 0.90
CA ALA A 22 7.64 0.75 -0.23
C ALA A 22 6.61 -0.37 -0.46
N ILE A 23 6.09 -0.99 0.60
CA ILE A 23 5.04 -2.02 0.53
C ILE A 23 3.76 -1.42 -0.06
N ILE A 24 3.33 -0.26 0.46
CA ILE A 24 2.14 0.47 -0.02
C ILE A 24 2.30 0.81 -1.51
N LEU A 25 3.44 1.41 -1.88
CA LEU A 25 3.71 1.79 -3.26
C LEU A 25 3.68 0.56 -4.19
N ARG A 26 4.25 -0.55 -3.75
CA ARG A 26 4.29 -1.79 -4.53
C ARG A 26 2.89 -2.35 -4.76
N ALA A 27 2.06 -2.40 -3.71
CA ALA A 27 0.68 -2.85 -3.83
C ALA A 27 -0.13 -1.99 -4.82
N VAL A 28 0.04 -0.67 -4.79
CA VAL A 28 -0.60 0.24 -5.75
C VAL A 28 -0.13 0.00 -7.18
N GLN A 29 1.18 -0.23 -7.38
CA GLN A 29 1.74 -0.51 -8.70
C GLN A 29 1.25 -1.85 -9.27
N ASP A 30 1.22 -2.89 -8.43
CA ASP A 30 0.73 -4.23 -8.81
C ASP A 30 -0.78 -4.19 -9.12
N ALA A 31 -1.57 -3.46 -8.33
CA ALA A 31 -3.00 -3.26 -8.57
C ALA A 31 -3.28 -2.52 -9.90
N ARG A 32 -2.43 -1.55 -10.25
CA ARG A 32 -2.52 -0.78 -11.51
C ARG A 32 -1.81 -1.46 -12.69
N LEU A 33 -1.14 -2.60 -12.47
CA LEU A 33 -0.24 -3.27 -13.42
C LEU A 33 0.83 -2.33 -14.02
N LYS A 34 1.17 -1.22 -13.36
CA LYS A 34 1.89 -0.09 -13.99
C LYS A 34 3.38 -0.34 -14.26
N GLN A 35 3.99 -1.43 -13.75
CA GLN A 35 5.43 -1.70 -13.95
C GLN A 35 5.80 -3.19 -13.99
N LEU A 36 4.86 -4.12 -14.23
CA LEU A 36 5.21 -5.54 -14.32
C LEU A 36 5.85 -5.89 -15.68
N ARG A 37 7.12 -5.48 -15.86
CA ARG A 37 8.05 -6.14 -16.79
C ARG A 37 8.57 -7.42 -16.13
N LEU A 38 7.72 -8.43 -16.09
CA LEU A 38 8.11 -9.77 -15.66
C LEU A 38 8.95 -10.42 -16.77
N ASN A 39 10.27 -10.37 -16.63
CA ASN A 39 11.18 -11.17 -17.46
C ASN A 39 11.23 -12.58 -16.89
N GLY A 40 10.29 -13.44 -17.30
CA GLY A 40 10.29 -14.86 -16.90
C GLY A 40 8.89 -15.48 -16.96
N GLY A 41 8.81 -16.67 -17.55
CA GLY A 41 7.55 -17.38 -17.81
C GLY A 41 6.75 -17.74 -16.56
N ASN A 42 5.45 -17.93 -16.77
CA ASN A 42 4.44 -18.50 -15.85
C ASN A 42 4.02 -17.69 -14.61
N ILE A 43 4.20 -16.36 -14.58
CA ILE A 43 3.60 -15.53 -13.53
C ILE A 43 2.28 -14.92 -14.01
N SER A 44 1.17 -15.28 -13.37
CA SER A 44 -0.14 -14.72 -13.67
C SER A 44 -0.25 -13.27 -13.19
N LYS A 45 -0.31 -12.33 -14.15
CA LYS A 45 -0.54 -10.90 -13.88
C LYS A 45 -1.87 -10.66 -13.18
N ASP A 46 -2.89 -11.45 -13.53
CA ASP A 46 -4.22 -11.34 -12.93
C ASP A 46 -4.21 -11.78 -11.47
N ALA A 47 -3.50 -12.85 -11.13
CA ALA A 47 -3.35 -13.30 -9.75
C ALA A 47 -2.57 -12.29 -8.88
N ILE A 48 -1.56 -11.61 -9.45
CA ILE A 48 -0.86 -10.53 -8.76
C ILE A 48 -1.80 -9.35 -8.52
N ARG A 49 -2.53 -8.94 -9.55
CA ARG A 49 -3.48 -7.84 -9.46
C ARG A 49 -4.54 -8.13 -8.41
N GLU A 50 -5.15 -9.32 -8.43
CA GLU A 50 -6.17 -9.71 -7.47
C GLU A 50 -5.66 -9.66 -6.03
N LYS A 51 -4.46 -10.21 -5.77
CA LYS A 51 -3.83 -10.14 -4.44
C LYS A 51 -3.59 -8.71 -4.00
N ALA A 52 -3.07 -7.85 -4.88
CA ALA A 52 -2.85 -6.45 -4.57
C ALA A 52 -4.16 -5.71 -4.26
N LEU A 53 -5.22 -5.94 -5.04
CA LEU A 53 -6.54 -5.35 -4.79
C LEU A 53 -7.13 -5.84 -3.46
N ASN A 54 -6.94 -7.12 -3.11
CA ASN A 54 -7.40 -7.68 -1.83
C ASN A 54 -6.65 -7.08 -0.65
N TYR A 55 -5.32 -6.93 -0.75
CA TYR A 55 -4.52 -6.25 0.27
C TYR A 55 -4.95 -4.80 0.46
N LEU A 56 -5.13 -4.03 -0.64
CA LEU A 56 -5.59 -2.64 -0.57
C LEU A 56 -7.01 -2.47 0.02
N LYS A 57 -7.80 -3.55 0.10
CA LYS A 57 -9.12 -3.55 0.75
C LYS A 57 -9.07 -4.04 2.21
N SER A 58 -7.93 -4.53 2.68
CA SER A 58 -7.77 -5.11 4.01
C SER A 58 -7.60 -4.04 5.09
N GLY A 59 -7.94 -4.41 6.34
CA GLY A 59 -7.61 -3.59 7.51
C GLY A 59 -6.11 -3.52 7.82
N GLU A 60 -5.32 -4.48 7.33
CA GLU A 60 -3.85 -4.43 7.44
C GLU A 60 -3.28 -3.23 6.67
N PHE A 61 -3.80 -2.97 5.47
CA PHE A 61 -3.41 -1.81 4.66
C PHE A 61 -3.79 -0.49 5.34
N GLU A 62 -5.00 -0.42 5.92
CA GLU A 62 -5.45 0.75 6.69
C GLU A 62 -4.50 1.02 7.87
N TYR A 63 -4.21 0.00 8.67
CA TYR A 63 -3.26 0.08 9.78
C TYR A 63 -1.85 0.53 9.32
N MET A 64 -1.33 -0.04 8.22
CA MET A 64 -0.03 0.36 7.69
C MET A 64 0.00 1.84 7.28
N CYS A 65 -1.06 2.34 6.65
CA CYS A 65 -1.18 3.75 6.29
C CYS A 65 -1.19 4.64 7.55
N GLU A 66 -1.90 4.25 8.60
CA GLU A 66 -1.90 4.97 9.89
C GLU A 66 -0.50 5.03 10.51
N CYS A 67 0.28 3.94 10.47
CA CYS A 67 1.64 3.88 11.00
C CYS A 67 2.59 4.90 10.34
N VAL A 68 2.35 5.27 9.09
CA VAL A 68 3.19 6.23 8.32
C VAL A 68 2.49 7.55 8.03
N GLY A 69 1.30 7.78 8.57
CA GLY A 69 0.55 9.04 8.42
C GLY A 69 0.00 9.28 7.01
N LEU A 70 -0.32 8.22 6.26
CA LEU A 70 -0.92 8.30 4.93
C LEU A 70 -2.45 8.17 4.99
N ASP A 71 -3.14 8.87 4.08
CA ASP A 71 -4.58 8.73 3.88
C ASP A 71 -4.88 7.53 2.98
N TRP A 72 -5.24 6.41 3.61
CA TRP A 72 -5.58 5.16 2.92
C TRP A 72 -6.83 5.30 2.03
N ALA A 73 -7.79 6.15 2.38
CA ALA A 73 -9.00 6.34 1.58
C ALA A 73 -8.67 7.06 0.26
N GLU A 74 -7.81 8.07 0.32
CA GLU A 74 -7.32 8.77 -0.86
C GLU A 74 -6.46 7.86 -1.77
N ILE A 75 -5.57 7.06 -1.18
CA ILE A 75 -4.75 6.10 -1.95
C ILE A 75 -5.64 5.11 -2.71
N ARG A 76 -6.67 4.57 -2.06
CA ARG A 76 -7.63 3.66 -2.71
C ARG A 76 -8.38 4.37 -3.82
N ARG A 77 -8.92 5.56 -3.57
CA ARG A 77 -9.64 6.34 -4.58
C ARG A 77 -8.79 6.54 -5.83
N LEU A 78 -7.55 7.01 -5.68
CA LEU A 78 -6.63 7.22 -6.81
C LEU A 78 -6.25 5.92 -7.52
N THR A 79 -6.09 4.83 -6.78
CA THR A 79 -5.71 3.52 -7.33
C THR A 79 -6.83 2.91 -8.17
N PHE A 80 -8.08 2.96 -7.71
CA PHE A 80 -9.22 2.37 -8.40
C PHE A 80 -9.83 3.28 -9.48
N MET A 81 -9.68 4.61 -9.37
CA MET A 81 -10.17 5.53 -10.41
C MET A 81 -9.51 5.30 -11.78
N GLU A 82 -8.22 4.96 -11.81
CA GLU A 82 -7.55 4.69 -13.07
C GLU A 82 -7.94 3.35 -13.71
N VAL A 83 -8.40 2.39 -12.92
CA VAL A 83 -8.85 1.09 -13.45
C VAL A 83 -10.07 1.26 -14.35
N HIS A 84 -11.01 2.14 -13.98
CA HIS A 84 -12.24 2.38 -14.75
C HIS A 84 -12.05 3.22 -16.02
N ASN A 85 -10.92 3.91 -16.19
CA ASN A 85 -10.61 4.61 -17.44
C ASN A 85 -10.00 3.69 -18.51
N ILE A 86 -9.59 2.46 -18.15
CA ILE A 86 -9.05 1.49 -19.11
C ILE A 86 -10.17 0.69 -19.79
N GLU A 87 -11.34 0.56 -19.17
CA GLU A 87 -12.48 -0.23 -19.69
C GLU A 87 -13.43 0.57 -20.60
N ARG A 88 -13.13 1.85 -20.89
CA ARG A 88 -13.99 2.76 -21.69
C ARG A 88 -13.38 3.20 -23.03
N ASN A 89 -12.27 2.63 -23.47
CA ASN A 89 -11.66 2.83 -24.79
C ASN A 89 -11.51 1.49 -25.51
#